data_AF-A0ABD0P0Z9-F1
#
_entry.id   AF-A0ABD0P0Z9-F1
#
_cell.length_a   1.000
_cell.length_b   1.000
_cell.length_c   1.000
_cell.angle_alpha   90.00
_cell.angle_beta   90.00
_cell.angle_gamma   90.00
#
_symmetry.space_group_name_H-M   'P 1'
#
loop_
_entity.id
_entity.type
_entity.pdbx_description
1 polymer ?
#
loop_
_entity_poly.entity_id
_entity_poly.type
_entity_poly.pdbx_seq_one_letter_code
_entity_poly.pdbx_strand_id
1 'polypeptide(L)' 'VDGDVEHYQIQQYNSKYVLADAYEFASLEDLVSCFRNQLFYGKTKLRYPVTPQLVERFCM' A
#
# COMPACT_ATOMS: atom_id res chain seq x y z
N VAL A 1 -5.09 -15.62 9.58
CA VAL A 1 -4.05 -16.60 9.16
C VAL A 1 -3.11 -15.82 8.23
N ASP A 2 -1.79 -15.96 8.31
CA ASP A 2 -0.88 -15.19 7.44
C ASP A 2 -1.17 -15.50 5.96
N GLY A 3 -1.94 -14.63 5.29
CA GLY A 3 -2.52 -14.88 3.97
C GLY A 3 -3.87 -14.20 3.70
N ASP A 4 -4.52 -13.62 4.71
CA ASP A 4 -5.76 -12.87 4.53
C ASP A 4 -5.52 -11.53 3.80
N VAL A 5 -6.43 -11.16 2.89
CA VAL A 5 -6.36 -9.90 2.15
C VAL A 5 -7.04 -8.79 2.95
N GLU A 6 -6.25 -7.80 3.39
CA GLU A 6 -6.74 -6.59 4.06
C GLU A 6 -6.84 -5.42 3.06
N HIS A 7 -7.94 -4.66 3.12
CA HIS A 7 -8.14 -3.45 2.30
C HIS A 7 -8.13 -2.21 3.19
N TYR A 8 -7.54 -1.12 2.69
CA TYR A 8 -7.43 0.15 3.40
C TYR A 8 -8.00 1.29 2.56
N GLN A 9 -8.71 2.20 3.22
CA GLN A 9 -9.28 3.38 2.58
C GLN A 9 -8.23 4.49 2.48
N ILE A 10 -8.05 5.02 1.27
CA ILE A 10 -7.27 6.24 1.01
C ILE A 10 -8.25 7.34 0.64
N GLN A 11 -8.25 8.44 1.39
CA GLN A 11 -9.06 9.61 1.11
C GLN A 11 -8.22 10.66 0.38
N GLN A 12 -8.85 11.44 -0.50
CA GLN A 12 -8.20 12.59 -1.13
C GLN A 12 -8.76 13.87 -0.50
N TYR A 13 -7.90 14.63 0.18
CA TYR A 13 -8.28 15.88 0.83
C TYR A 13 -7.28 16.98 0.47
N ASN A 14 -7.76 18.12 -0.03
CA ASN A 14 -6.93 19.27 -0.43
C ASN A 14 -5.72 18.90 -1.31
N SER A 15 -5.93 18.06 -2.33
CA SER A 15 -4.88 17.55 -3.23
C SER A 15 -3.81 16.67 -2.56
N LYS A 16 -4.04 16.21 -1.34
CA LYS A 16 -3.22 15.21 -0.65
C LYS A 16 -3.97 13.89 -0.54
N TYR A 17 -3.21 12.81 -0.42
CA TYR A 17 -3.72 11.48 -0.10
C TYR A 17 -3.56 11.22 1.39
N VAL A 18 -4.68 10.98 2.06
CA VAL A 18 -4.76 10.70 3.49
C VAL A 18 -5.06 9.22 3.67
N LEU A 19 -4.20 8.53 4.41
CA LEU A 19 -4.37 7.14 4.79
C LEU A 19 -4.59 7.08 6.30
N ALA A 20 -5.71 6.46 6.70
CA ALA A 20 -6.03 6.19 8.10
C ALA A 20 -6.10 7.41 9.03
N ASP A 21 -6.42 8.59 8.49
CA ASP A 21 -6.46 9.87 9.22
C ASP A 21 -5.15 10.22 9.95
N ALA A 22 -4.05 9.51 9.65
CA ALA A 22 -2.77 9.62 10.34
C ALA A 22 -1.60 9.91 9.40
N TYR A 23 -1.69 9.48 8.14
CA TYR A 23 -0.62 9.65 7.17
C TYR A 23 -1.10 10.49 5.99
N GLU A 24 -0.44 11.62 5.75
CA GLU A 24 -0.69 12.48 4.60
C GLU A 24 0.46 12.40 3.60
N PHE A 25 0.13 12.27 2.32
CA PHE A 25 1.09 12.20 1.23
C PHE A 25 0.70 13.16 0.10
N ALA A 26 1.70 13.71 -0.58
CA ALA A 26 1.47 14.54 -1.77
C ALA A 26 1.07 13.67 -2.98
N SER A 27 1.56 12.43 -3.05
CA SER A 27 1.27 11.49 -4.14
C SER A 27 1.10 10.05 -3.62
N LEU A 28 0.44 9.20 -4.43
CA LEU A 28 0.37 7.76 -4.16
C LEU A 28 1.75 7.08 -4.26
N GLU A 29 2.65 7.64 -5.06
CA GLU A 29 4.02 7.14 -5.18
C GLU A 29 4.78 7.33 -3.87
N ASP A 30 4.68 8.51 -3.25
CA ASP A 30 5.29 8.80 -1.95
C ASP A 30 4.76 7.87 -0.86
N LEU A 31 3.45 7.60 -0.87
CA LEU A 31 2.81 6.65 0.03
C LEU A 31 3.42 5.26 -0.10
N VAL A 32 3.52 4.74 -1.32
CA VAL A 32 4.10 3.41 -1.59
C VAL A 32 5.58 3.38 -1.21
N SER A 33 6.33 4.43 -1.53
CA SER A 33 7.76 4.55 -1.21
C SER A 33 8.01 4.55 0.31
N CYS A 34 7.17 5.24 1.07
CA CYS A 34 7.25 5.28 2.53
C CYS A 34 7.10 3.87 3.15
N PHE A 35 6.03 3.16 2.78
CA PHE A 35 5.72 1.83 3.33
C PHE A 35 6.50 0.67 2.70
N ARG A 36 7.36 0.93 1.70
CA ARG A 36 8.41 -0.02 1.31
C ARG A 36 9.47 -0.17 2.40
N ASN A 37 9.82 0.95 3.04
CA ASN A 37 10.89 0.99 4.05
C ASN A 37 10.35 0.86 5.47
N GLN A 38 9.18 1.43 5.75
CA GLN A 38 8.53 1.41 7.06
C GLN A 38 7.48 0.31 7.17
N LEU A 39 7.19 -0.13 8.40
CA LEU A 39 6.10 -1.05 8.66
C LEU A 39 4.77 -0.31 8.55
N PHE A 40 3.90 -0.77 7.67
CA PHE A 40 2.52 -0.33 7.59
C PHE A 40 1.73 -0.87 8.78
N TYR A 41 1.21 0.04 9.61
CA TYR A 41 0.52 -0.28 10.87
C TYR A 41 1.30 -1.20 11.82
N GLY A 42 2.64 -1.20 11.74
CA GLY A 42 3.48 -2.12 12.51
C GLY A 42 3.37 -3.59 12.10
N LYS A 43 2.55 -3.94 11.09
CA LYS A 43 2.31 -5.32 10.65
C LYS A 43 3.25 -5.75 9.54
N THR A 44 3.20 -5.07 8.39
CA THR A 44 3.89 -5.53 7.18
C THR A 44 4.43 -4.38 6.34
N LYS A 45 5.39 -4.65 5.46
CA LYS A 45 5.90 -3.66 4.49
C LYS A 45 5.29 -3.95 3.11
N LEU A 46 5.13 -2.92 2.29
CA LEU A 46 4.75 -3.09 0.88
C LEU A 46 5.96 -3.59 0.08
N ARG A 47 6.20 -4.90 0.08
CA ARG A 47 7.40 -5.51 -0.54
C ARG A 47 7.24 -5.85 -2.01
N TYR A 48 6.11 -6.46 -2.37
CA TYR A 48 5.90 -7.04 -3.69
C TYR A 48 4.72 -6.37 -4.38
N PRO A 49 4.95 -5.41 -5.30
CA PRO A 49 3.87 -4.83 -6.09
C PRO A 49 3.25 -5.93 -6.96
N VAL A 50 1.95 -6.13 -6.82
CA VAL A 50 1.21 -7.12 -7.60
C VAL A 50 0.94 -6.52 -8.98
N THR A 51 1.66 -6.99 -10.00
CA THR A 51 1.46 -6.60 -11.40
C THR A 51 0.77 -7.72 -12.17
N PRO A 52 0.09 -7.41 -13.30
CA PRO A 52 -0.54 -8.45 -14.13
C PRO A 52 0.43 -9.55 -14.55
N GLN A 53 1.66 -9.19 -14.93
CA GLN A 53 2.70 -10.15 -15.33
C GLN A 53 3.15 -11.06 -14.17
N LEU A 54 3.14 -10.54 -12.95
CA LEU A 54 3.46 -11.33 -11.76
C LEU A 54 2.35 -12.37 -11.53
N VAL A 55 1.09 -11.96 -11.64
CA VAL A 55 -0.06 -12.86 -11.46
C VAL A 55 -0.03 -13.98 -12.50
N GLU A 56 0.20 -13.65 -13.79
CA GLU A 56 0.31 -14.66 -14.86
C GLU A 56 1.40 -15.70 -14.57
N ARG A 57 2.53 -15.30 -13.99
CA ARG A 57 3.63 -16.21 -13.63
C ARG A 57 3.27 -17.20 -12.53
N PHE A 58 2.39 -16.82 -11.59
CA PHE A 58 2.03 -17.64 -10.44
C PHE A 58 0.67 -18.35 -10.57
N CYS A 59 -0.15 -17.98 -11.56
CA CYS A 59 -1.44 -18.61 -11.84
C CYS A 59 -1.40 -19.71 -12.92
N MET A 60 -0.23 -19.98 -13.51
CA MET A 60 0.04 -21.20 -14.31
C MET A 60 0.65 -22.29 -13.44
#